data_AF-A0A6V6ZAI3-F1
#
_entry.id   AF-A0A6V6ZAI3-F1
#
_cell.length_a   1.000
_cell.length_b   1.000
_cell.length_c   1.000
_cell.angle_alpha   90.00
_cell.angle_beta   90.00
_cell.angle_gamma   90.00
#
_symmetry.space_group_name_H-M   'P 1'
#
loop_
_entity.id
_entity.type
_entity.pdbx_description
1 polymer ?
#
loop_
_entity_poly.entity_id
_entity_poly.type
_entity_poly.pdbx_seq_one_letter_code
_entity_poly.pdbx_strand_id
1 'polypeptide(L)'
;MHEVYHHNFLSKKAEIKDAVENYETKGTLFVDGKRNKIKTFDLGDVILNVKSFKIPNLVNKIVYAFFRPSKARRSYEFANILIEKEIGTPLPIAYFENFKGVLLDSYYVCEQIYPDLTFRELTNDFDYPEHEKILRQFTKFTFNLHQNGIEFLDHTPGNTLIKKNPSGSYSFYLVDLNRMKFHKEMNLNERILNFSKLTPNRKIVEVMSDEYAKLYGASYNDVLKIMVAGTESFRDKFHRKRRIKKTLKFWKK
;
A
#
# COMPACT_ATOMS: atom_id res chain seq x y z
N MET A 1 3.97 -6.99 25.75
CA MET A 1 3.51 -6.98 24.36
C MET A 1 2.09 -6.47 24.36
N HIS A 2 1.78 -5.44 23.57
CA HIS A 2 0.41 -4.99 23.32
C HIS A 2 -0.12 -5.72 22.09
N GLU A 3 -1.35 -6.24 22.16
CA GLU A 3 -1.95 -7.08 21.12
C GLU A 3 -3.42 -6.72 20.91
N VAL A 4 -3.84 -6.66 19.64
CA VAL A 4 -5.23 -6.44 19.23
C VAL A 4 -5.56 -7.42 18.13
N TYR A 5 -6.74 -8.02 18.21
CA TYR A 5 -7.23 -9.03 17.28
C TYR A 5 -8.57 -8.59 16.71
N HIS A 6 -8.81 -8.93 15.46
CA HIS A 6 -10.11 -8.83 14.82
C HIS A 6 -11.09 -9.82 15.47
N HIS A 7 -12.35 -9.42 15.65
CA HIS A 7 -13.33 -10.19 16.44
C HIS A 7 -13.59 -11.60 15.89
N ASN A 8 -13.53 -11.78 14.57
CA ASN A 8 -13.67 -13.09 13.92
C ASN A 8 -12.53 -14.09 14.21
N PHE A 9 -11.41 -13.63 14.77
CA PHE A 9 -10.23 -14.45 15.01
C PHE A 9 -9.92 -14.66 16.50
N LEU A 10 -10.87 -14.33 17.39
CA LEU A 10 -10.66 -14.47 18.84
C LEU A 10 -10.45 -15.92 19.27
N SER A 11 -11.06 -16.89 18.58
CA SER A 11 -10.87 -18.33 18.83
C SER A 11 -9.48 -18.84 18.45
N LYS A 12 -8.80 -18.16 17.52
CA LYS A 12 -7.47 -18.53 16.99
C LYS A 12 -6.33 -17.69 17.56
N LYS A 13 -6.56 -16.98 18.68
CA LYS A 13 -5.57 -16.07 19.31
C LYS A 13 -4.23 -16.75 19.61
N ALA A 14 -4.27 -17.95 20.18
CA ALA A 14 -3.07 -18.66 20.59
C ALA A 14 -2.16 -18.98 19.39
N GLU A 15 -2.74 -19.45 18.29
CA GLU A 15 -2.00 -19.73 17.05
C GLU A 15 -1.47 -18.46 16.39
N ILE A 16 -2.27 -17.39 16.33
CA ILE A 16 -1.83 -16.10 15.76
C ILE A 16 -0.68 -15.51 16.58
N LYS A 17 -0.75 -15.62 17.92
CA LYS A 17 0.32 -15.19 18.82
C LYS A 17 1.58 -16.02 18.63
N ASP A 18 1.45 -17.35 18.50
CA ASP A 18 2.58 -18.24 18.22
C ASP A 18 3.30 -17.86 16.92
N ALA A 19 2.57 -17.51 15.87
CA ALA A 19 3.13 -17.05 14.60
C ALA A 19 3.99 -15.78 14.74
N VAL A 20 3.61 -14.88 15.65
CA VAL A 20 4.34 -13.63 15.91
C VAL A 20 5.52 -13.84 16.87
N GLU A 21 5.33 -14.58 17.97
CA GLU A 21 6.39 -14.86 18.94
C GLU A 21 7.51 -15.70 18.34
N ASN A 22 7.17 -16.61 17.42
CA ASN A 22 8.13 -17.46 16.71
C ASN A 22 8.40 -16.98 15.28
N TYR A 23 8.16 -15.69 15.00
CA TYR A 23 8.29 -15.15 13.65
C TYR A 23 9.66 -15.39 13.01
N GLU A 24 10.76 -15.34 13.77
CA GLU A 24 12.10 -15.53 13.21
C GLU A 24 12.37 -17.00 12.83
N THR A 25 11.81 -17.96 13.56
CA THR A 25 12.10 -19.40 13.41
C THR A 25 11.04 -20.19 12.63
N LYS A 26 9.77 -19.75 12.65
CA LYS A 26 8.65 -20.40 11.96
C LYS A 26 8.21 -19.61 10.72
N GLY A 27 7.26 -20.19 9.98
CA GLY A 27 6.63 -19.59 8.79
C GLY A 27 7.48 -19.67 7.53
N THR A 28 6.85 -19.41 6.39
CA THR A 28 7.50 -19.43 5.07
C THR A 28 7.87 -18.00 4.67
N LEU A 29 9.13 -17.77 4.30
CA LEU A 29 9.57 -16.45 3.83
C LEU A 29 8.89 -16.12 2.50
N PHE A 30 8.13 -15.02 2.49
CA PHE A 30 7.40 -14.55 1.31
C PHE A 30 8.08 -13.32 0.67
N VAL A 31 8.52 -12.36 1.48
CA VAL A 31 9.30 -11.20 1.02
C VAL A 31 10.48 -10.94 1.93
N ASP A 32 11.69 -11.03 1.38
CA ASP A 32 12.93 -10.67 2.08
C ASP A 32 13.36 -9.23 1.77
N GLY A 33 12.65 -8.28 2.36
CA GLY A 33 12.98 -6.87 2.22
C GLY A 33 14.07 -6.43 3.20
N LYS A 34 14.96 -5.52 2.75
CA LYS A 34 16.01 -4.92 3.61
C LYS A 34 15.51 -4.26 4.91
N ARG A 35 14.23 -3.88 4.97
CA ARG A 35 13.63 -3.15 6.11
C ARG A 35 12.44 -3.85 6.74
N ASN A 36 11.64 -4.53 5.94
CA ASN A 36 10.46 -5.27 6.38
C ASN A 36 10.58 -6.67 5.79
N LYS A 37 10.39 -7.69 6.62
CA LYS A 37 10.23 -9.06 6.16
C LYS A 37 8.74 -9.39 6.18
N ILE A 38 8.32 -10.26 5.27
CA ILE A 38 6.98 -10.83 5.27
C ILE A 38 7.12 -12.34 5.28
N LYS A 39 6.43 -13.01 6.21
CA LYS A 39 6.30 -14.45 6.24
C LYS A 39 4.83 -14.85 6.20
N THR A 40 4.55 -16.02 5.63
CA THR A 40 3.24 -16.65 5.67
C THR A 40 3.18 -17.76 6.71
N PHE A 41 2.01 -17.92 7.33
CA PHE A 41 1.73 -18.97 8.33
C PHE A 41 0.38 -19.60 8.01
N ASP A 42 0.33 -20.92 8.04
CA ASP A 42 -0.91 -21.67 7.85
C ASP A 42 -1.72 -21.69 9.15
N LEU A 43 -2.99 -21.33 9.07
CA LEU A 43 -3.94 -21.31 10.18
C LEU A 43 -5.17 -22.20 9.88
N GLY A 44 -4.97 -23.24 9.07
CA GLY A 44 -5.99 -24.13 8.55
C GLY A 44 -6.74 -23.47 7.40
N ASP A 45 -7.88 -22.86 7.70
CA ASP A 45 -8.78 -22.29 6.68
C ASP A 45 -8.27 -20.97 6.09
N VAL A 46 -7.27 -20.34 6.71
CA VAL A 46 -6.69 -19.08 6.24
C VAL A 46 -5.17 -19.15 6.29
N ILE A 47 -4.52 -18.50 5.33
CA ILE A 47 -3.09 -18.26 5.38
C ILE A 47 -2.88 -16.84 5.89
N LEU A 48 -2.09 -16.70 6.95
CA LEU A 48 -1.70 -15.41 7.50
C LEU A 48 -0.55 -14.82 6.70
N ASN A 49 -0.58 -13.52 6.48
CA ASN A 49 0.55 -12.69 6.07
C ASN A 49 1.01 -11.88 7.29
N VAL A 50 2.19 -12.18 7.82
CA VAL A 50 2.78 -11.47 8.95
C VAL A 50 3.89 -10.57 8.45
N LYS A 51 3.68 -9.26 8.55
CA LYS A 51 4.66 -8.24 8.17
C LYS A 51 5.33 -7.68 9.42
N SER A 52 6.65 -7.89 9.51
CA SER A 52 7.45 -7.34 10.60
C SER A 52 7.97 -5.94 10.27
N PHE A 53 7.82 -5.02 11.22
CA PHE A 53 8.32 -3.66 11.12
C PHE A 53 9.34 -3.39 12.23
N LYS A 54 10.59 -3.20 11.83
CA LYS A 54 11.64 -2.70 12.75
C LYS A 54 11.49 -1.20 12.95
N ILE A 55 11.86 -0.72 14.15
CA ILE A 55 11.87 0.72 14.44
C ILE A 55 12.86 1.42 13.50
N PRO A 56 12.53 2.62 13.00
CA PRO A 56 13.51 3.44 12.29
C PRO A 56 14.60 4.00 13.24
N ASN A 57 15.78 4.33 12.69
CA ASN A 57 16.96 4.84 13.43
C ASN A 57 16.67 6.01 14.41
N LEU A 58 17.55 6.18 15.40
CA LEU A 58 17.45 7.04 16.60
C LEU A 58 16.73 8.40 16.42
N VAL A 59 16.96 9.13 15.32
CA VAL A 59 16.34 10.44 15.05
C VAL A 59 14.82 10.36 14.81
N ASN A 60 14.34 9.25 14.24
CA ASN A 60 12.90 8.98 14.12
C ASN A 60 12.30 8.47 15.43
N LYS A 61 13.12 7.94 16.37
CA LYS A 61 12.60 7.39 17.64
C LYS A 61 11.88 8.45 18.46
N ILE A 62 12.29 9.72 18.42
CA ILE A 62 11.62 10.80 19.18
C ILE A 62 10.21 11.09 18.63
N VAL A 63 10.03 11.10 17.30
CA VAL A 63 8.73 11.32 16.65
C VAL A 63 7.79 10.11 16.86
N TYR A 64 8.33 8.89 16.84
CA TYR A 64 7.54 7.66 17.07
C TYR A 64 7.34 7.31 18.55
N ALA A 65 8.19 7.78 19.47
CA ALA A 65 8.06 7.48 20.89
C ALA A 65 6.94 8.29 21.57
N PHE A 66 6.60 9.47 21.05
CA PHE A 66 5.69 10.38 21.77
C PHE A 66 4.42 10.79 21.00
N PHE A 67 4.34 10.62 19.66
CA PHE A 67 3.23 11.23 18.90
C PHE A 67 2.59 10.39 17.79
N ARG A 68 3.16 9.25 17.37
CA ARG A 68 2.63 8.49 16.23
C ARG A 68 2.47 6.99 16.51
N PRO A 69 1.28 6.40 16.28
CA PRO A 69 1.08 4.96 16.36
C PRO A 69 2.06 4.17 15.48
N SER A 70 2.39 2.95 15.89
CA SER A 70 3.32 2.09 15.13
C SER A 70 2.84 1.86 13.69
N LYS A 71 3.75 1.39 12.84
CA LYS A 71 3.37 1.02 11.46
C LYS A 71 2.40 -0.15 11.45
N ALA A 72 2.53 -1.09 12.38
CA ALA A 72 1.63 -2.22 12.47
C ALA A 72 0.22 -1.76 12.86
N ARG A 73 0.10 -0.97 13.93
CA ARG A 73 -1.16 -0.39 14.38
C ARG A 73 -1.84 0.41 13.27
N ARG A 74 -1.11 1.30 12.60
CA ARG A 74 -1.67 2.08 11.47
C ARG A 74 -2.08 1.21 10.29
N SER A 75 -1.36 0.13 10.00
CA SER A 75 -1.76 -0.80 8.93
C SER A 75 -3.10 -1.44 9.27
N TYR A 76 -3.27 -1.90 10.51
CA TYR A 76 -4.50 -2.50 11.00
C TYR A 76 -5.66 -1.51 11.03
N GLU A 77 -5.48 -0.33 11.65
CA GLU A 77 -6.53 0.69 11.73
C GLU A 77 -6.97 1.15 10.33
N PHE A 78 -6.02 1.41 9.42
CA PHE A 78 -6.36 1.85 8.07
C PHE A 78 -7.01 0.73 7.26
N ALA A 79 -6.60 -0.52 7.41
CA ALA A 79 -7.28 -1.65 6.76
C ALA A 79 -8.76 -1.75 7.17
N ASN A 80 -9.07 -1.59 8.45
CA ASN A 80 -10.46 -1.58 8.92
C ASN A 80 -11.26 -0.42 8.30
N ILE A 81 -10.68 0.79 8.26
CA ILE A 81 -11.33 1.95 7.60
C ILE A 81 -11.59 1.69 6.12
N LEU A 82 -10.67 1.02 5.42
CA LEU A 82 -10.87 0.67 4.01
C LEU A 82 -12.02 -0.33 3.83
N ILE A 83 -12.09 -1.35 4.68
CA ILE A 83 -13.17 -2.35 4.66
C ILE A 83 -14.52 -1.72 4.94
N GLU A 84 -14.62 -0.85 5.96
CA GLU A 84 -15.84 -0.09 6.28
C GLU A 84 -16.32 0.77 5.09
N LYS A 85 -15.41 1.17 4.21
CA LYS A 85 -15.66 1.99 3.01
C LYS A 85 -15.76 1.17 1.73
N GLU A 86 -15.81 -0.16 1.84
CA GLU A 86 -15.87 -1.11 0.71
C GLU A 86 -14.69 -0.95 -0.28
N ILE A 87 -13.52 -0.56 0.24
CA ILE A 87 -12.28 -0.45 -0.51
C ILE A 87 -11.45 -1.70 -0.25
N GLY A 88 -11.15 -2.44 -1.33
CA GLY A 88 -10.42 -3.68 -1.24
C GLY A 88 -9.06 -3.54 -0.56
N THR A 89 -8.81 -4.41 0.42
CA THR A 89 -7.55 -4.61 1.12
C THR A 89 -7.57 -6.00 1.77
N PRO A 90 -6.43 -6.66 2.05
CA PRO A 90 -6.45 -7.92 2.79
C PRO A 90 -7.08 -7.76 4.17
N LEU A 91 -7.90 -8.73 4.59
CA LEU A 91 -8.61 -8.70 5.87
C LEU A 91 -7.59 -8.53 7.01
N PRO A 92 -7.66 -7.45 7.82
CA PRO A 92 -6.78 -7.28 8.96
C PRO A 92 -7.18 -8.27 10.06
N ILE A 93 -6.20 -9.00 10.59
CA ILE A 93 -6.42 -10.06 11.58
C ILE A 93 -5.94 -9.62 12.95
N ALA A 94 -4.75 -9.03 13.04
CA ALA A 94 -4.20 -8.56 14.31
C ALA A 94 -3.07 -7.54 14.12
N TYR A 95 -2.70 -6.87 15.21
CA TYR A 95 -1.41 -6.21 15.31
C TYR A 95 -0.78 -6.40 16.69
N PHE A 96 0.55 -6.36 16.72
CA PHE A 96 1.36 -6.53 17.92
C PHE A 96 2.39 -5.42 18.05
N GLU A 97 2.62 -4.94 19.27
CA GLU A 97 3.63 -3.92 19.59
C GLU A 97 4.44 -4.36 20.82
N ASN A 98 5.77 -4.44 20.67
CA ASN A 98 6.67 -4.74 21.77
C ASN A 98 7.37 -3.47 22.25
N PHE A 99 7.42 -3.27 23.56
CA PHE A 99 7.99 -2.07 24.18
C PHE A 99 9.06 -2.45 25.21
N LYS A 100 10.14 -1.67 25.26
CA LYS A 100 11.13 -1.64 26.34
C LYS A 100 11.56 -0.19 26.57
N GLY A 101 10.68 0.57 27.24
CA GLY A 101 10.74 2.04 27.32
C GLY A 101 10.38 2.75 26.00
N VAL A 102 10.83 2.21 24.86
CA VAL A 102 10.45 2.61 23.50
C VAL A 102 9.91 1.42 22.71
N LEU A 103 9.15 1.67 21.64
CA LEU A 103 8.76 0.62 20.68
C LEU A 103 10.02 -0.11 20.22
N LEU A 104 10.02 -1.45 20.26
CA LEU A 104 11.10 -2.37 19.87
C LEU A 104 10.92 -2.92 18.46
N ASP A 105 9.72 -3.42 18.22
CA ASP A 105 9.23 -3.88 16.93
C ASP A 105 7.70 -3.91 16.97
N SER A 106 7.11 -4.13 15.81
CA SER A 106 5.68 -4.28 15.68
C SER A 106 5.35 -5.18 14.48
N TYR A 107 4.25 -5.91 14.57
CA TYR A 107 3.82 -6.89 13.57
C TYR A 107 2.39 -6.59 13.14
N TYR A 108 2.17 -6.53 11.83
CA TYR A 108 0.83 -6.50 11.25
C TYR A 108 0.51 -7.87 10.69
N VAL A 109 -0.67 -8.40 11.04
CA VAL A 109 -1.17 -9.68 10.58
C VAL A 109 -2.44 -9.44 9.78
N CYS A 110 -2.48 -9.92 8.56
CA CYS A 110 -3.66 -9.92 7.70
C CYS A 110 -3.78 -11.25 6.96
N GLU A 111 -4.88 -11.43 6.24
CA GLU A 111 -5.01 -12.52 5.29
C GLU A 111 -3.94 -12.42 4.18
N GLN A 112 -3.46 -13.56 3.72
CA GLN A 112 -2.61 -13.66 2.53
C GLN A 112 -3.48 -13.69 1.27
N ILE A 113 -3.34 -12.67 0.43
CA ILE A 113 -3.93 -12.65 -0.91
C ILE A 113 -2.85 -13.05 -1.93
N TYR A 114 -3.16 -14.06 -2.76
CA TYR A 114 -2.39 -14.39 -3.96
C TYR A 114 -3.04 -13.72 -5.17
N PRO A 115 -2.46 -12.65 -5.72
CA PRO A 115 -3.02 -11.98 -6.89
C PRO A 115 -2.65 -12.66 -8.20
N ASP A 116 -3.40 -12.36 -9.25
CA ASP A 116 -3.03 -12.71 -10.63
C ASP A 116 -1.94 -11.76 -11.17
N LEU A 117 -1.97 -10.51 -10.72
CA LEU A 117 -0.99 -9.48 -11.06
C LEU A 117 -0.97 -8.35 -10.02
N THR A 118 0.02 -7.48 -10.11
CA THR A 118 -0.01 -6.15 -9.48
C THR A 118 -0.15 -5.08 -10.55
N PHE A 119 -0.30 -3.82 -10.14
CA PHE A 119 -0.28 -2.72 -11.12
C PHE A 119 1.10 -2.59 -11.82
N ARG A 120 2.17 -3.17 -11.25
CA ARG A 120 3.52 -3.14 -11.85
C ARG A 120 3.58 -3.84 -13.20
N GLU A 121 2.89 -4.96 -13.35
CA GLU A 121 2.85 -5.72 -14.59
C GLU A 121 2.31 -4.84 -15.72
N LEU A 122 1.24 -4.08 -15.48
CA LEU A 122 0.67 -3.13 -16.46
C LEU A 122 1.64 -2.01 -16.87
N THR A 123 2.61 -1.69 -16.02
CA THR A 123 3.63 -0.67 -16.33
C THR A 123 4.85 -1.22 -17.05
N ASN A 124 5.04 -2.54 -17.06
CA ASN A 124 6.17 -3.23 -17.67
C ASN A 124 5.80 -3.94 -18.97
N ASP A 125 4.57 -4.47 -19.05
CA ASP A 125 4.01 -5.19 -20.18
C ASP A 125 2.75 -4.47 -20.68
N PHE A 126 2.87 -3.81 -21.83
CA PHE A 126 1.78 -3.05 -22.45
C PHE A 126 0.85 -3.93 -23.29
N ASP A 127 1.24 -5.18 -23.57
CA ASP A 127 0.46 -6.14 -24.34
C ASP A 127 -0.27 -7.13 -23.41
N TYR A 128 -0.26 -6.89 -22.10
CA TYR A 128 -0.99 -7.69 -21.12
C TYR A 128 -2.48 -7.79 -21.49
N PRO A 129 -3.11 -8.98 -21.43
CA PRO A 129 -4.50 -9.15 -21.81
C PRO A 129 -5.44 -8.19 -21.06
N GLU A 130 -6.36 -7.55 -21.81
CA GLU A 130 -7.33 -6.59 -21.26
C GLU A 130 -6.70 -5.36 -20.57
N HIS A 131 -5.45 -4.98 -20.94
CA HIS A 131 -4.68 -3.89 -20.33
C HIS A 131 -5.50 -2.60 -20.09
N GLU A 132 -6.12 -2.05 -21.13
CA GLU A 132 -6.90 -0.80 -21.01
C GLU A 132 -8.10 -0.98 -20.07
N LYS A 133 -8.79 -2.12 -20.12
CA LYS A 133 -9.93 -2.43 -19.23
C LYS A 133 -9.48 -2.48 -17.78
N ILE A 134 -8.34 -3.07 -17.48
CA ILE A 134 -7.77 -3.11 -16.12
C ILE A 134 -7.42 -1.69 -15.67
N LEU A 135 -6.78 -0.89 -16.53
CA LEU A 135 -6.45 0.51 -16.22
C LEU A 135 -7.69 1.32 -15.86
N ARG A 136 -8.77 1.22 -16.66
CA ARG A 136 -10.02 1.95 -16.39
C ARG A 136 -10.68 1.51 -15.08
N GLN A 137 -10.73 0.20 -14.81
CA GLN A 137 -11.27 -0.31 -13.55
C GLN A 137 -10.41 0.09 -12.34
N PHE A 138 -9.08 0.10 -12.49
CA PHE A 138 -8.16 0.61 -11.48
C PHE A 138 -8.36 2.11 -11.22
N THR A 139 -8.58 2.90 -12.28
CA THR A 139 -8.90 4.33 -12.16
C THR A 139 -10.20 4.53 -11.42
N LYS A 140 -11.24 3.74 -11.72
CA LYS A 140 -12.51 3.76 -10.98
C LYS A 140 -12.34 3.38 -9.50
N PHE A 141 -11.54 2.35 -9.22
CA PHE A 141 -11.18 1.97 -7.86
C PHE A 141 -10.50 3.12 -7.10
N THR A 142 -9.51 3.77 -7.72
CA THR A 142 -8.82 4.93 -7.15
C THR A 142 -9.75 6.14 -7.01
N PHE A 143 -10.67 6.34 -7.95
CA PHE A 143 -11.69 7.38 -7.83
C PHE A 143 -12.58 7.14 -6.60
N ASN A 144 -13.00 5.89 -6.33
CA ASN A 144 -13.77 5.55 -5.14
C ASN A 144 -12.97 5.78 -3.83
N LEU A 145 -11.67 5.47 -3.84
CA LEU A 145 -10.74 5.82 -2.75
C LEU A 145 -10.76 7.34 -2.47
N HIS A 146 -10.70 8.15 -3.52
CA HIS A 146 -10.73 9.62 -3.42
C HIS A 146 -12.10 10.18 -3.04
N GLN A 147 -13.20 9.56 -3.48
CA GLN A 147 -14.56 9.92 -3.02
C GLN A 147 -14.70 9.78 -1.51
N ASN A 148 -14.00 8.81 -0.94
CA ASN A 148 -13.92 8.59 0.49
C ASN A 148 -12.90 9.46 1.22
N GLY A 149 -12.29 10.45 0.54
CA GLY A 149 -11.31 11.37 1.13
C GLY A 149 -9.96 10.72 1.45
N ILE A 150 -9.63 9.58 0.84
CA ILE A 150 -8.41 8.84 1.21
C ILE A 150 -7.29 9.16 0.21
N GLU A 151 -6.18 9.71 0.72
CA GLU A 151 -4.94 9.88 -0.03
C GLU A 151 -3.95 8.76 0.33
N PHE A 152 -3.65 7.89 -0.62
CA PHE A 152 -2.70 6.80 -0.42
C PHE A 152 -1.27 7.25 -0.71
N LEU A 153 -0.48 7.54 0.32
CA LEU A 153 0.86 8.12 0.11
C LEU A 153 1.86 7.15 -0.48
N ASP A 154 1.63 5.85 -0.38
CA ASP A 154 2.48 4.81 -0.99
C ASP A 154 1.82 4.20 -2.23
N HIS A 155 1.06 4.99 -2.98
CA HIS A 155 0.38 4.60 -4.22
C HIS A 155 1.36 4.35 -5.40
N THR A 156 2.12 3.28 -5.28
CA THR A 156 3.12 2.82 -6.25
C THR A 156 2.63 1.55 -6.95
N PRO A 157 3.19 1.18 -8.12
CA PRO A 157 2.71 0.03 -8.89
C PRO A 157 2.70 -1.30 -8.15
N GLY A 158 3.63 -1.48 -7.19
CA GLY A 158 3.70 -2.73 -6.42
C GLY A 158 2.74 -2.82 -5.24
N ASN A 159 1.97 -1.77 -4.94
CA ASN A 159 1.13 -1.69 -3.74
C ASN A 159 -0.37 -1.85 -4.02
N THR A 160 -0.72 -2.29 -5.24
CA THR A 160 -2.08 -2.69 -5.59
C THR A 160 -2.03 -4.11 -6.15
N LEU A 161 -2.62 -5.04 -5.41
CA LEU A 161 -2.83 -6.41 -5.85
C LEU A 161 -4.11 -6.47 -6.69
N ILE A 162 -4.09 -7.24 -7.77
CA ILE A 162 -5.21 -7.33 -8.71
C ILE A 162 -5.58 -8.79 -8.89
N LYS A 163 -6.87 -9.09 -8.74
CA LYS A 163 -7.46 -10.41 -9.00
C LYS A 163 -8.49 -10.33 -10.12
N LYS A 164 -8.46 -11.28 -11.05
CA LYS A 164 -9.50 -11.46 -12.05
C LYS A 164 -10.65 -12.27 -11.45
N ASN A 165 -11.85 -11.71 -11.52
CA ASN A 165 -13.06 -12.38 -11.06
C ASN A 165 -13.61 -13.31 -12.14
N PRO A 166 -14.37 -14.36 -11.78
CA PRO A 166 -15.02 -15.23 -12.76
C PRO A 166 -15.94 -14.50 -13.75
N SER A 167 -16.50 -13.34 -13.34
CA SER A 167 -17.31 -12.48 -14.21
C SER A 167 -16.51 -11.71 -15.27
N GLY A 168 -15.18 -11.82 -15.27
CA GLY A 168 -14.28 -11.04 -16.12
C GLY A 168 -14.04 -9.61 -15.64
N SER A 169 -14.53 -9.21 -14.47
CA SER A 169 -14.13 -7.97 -13.79
C SER A 169 -12.85 -8.16 -12.97
N TYR A 170 -12.28 -7.07 -12.47
CA TYR A 170 -11.08 -7.11 -11.63
C TYR A 170 -11.35 -6.53 -10.24
N SER A 171 -10.84 -7.20 -9.21
CA SER A 171 -10.84 -6.73 -7.83
C SER A 171 -9.45 -6.22 -7.47
N PHE A 172 -9.40 -5.08 -6.77
CA PHE A 172 -8.17 -4.37 -6.41
C PHE A 172 -8.02 -4.34 -4.90
N TYR A 173 -6.81 -4.65 -4.41
CA TYR A 173 -6.51 -4.67 -2.99
C TYR A 173 -5.27 -3.82 -2.69
N LEU A 174 -5.44 -2.79 -1.85
CA LEU A 174 -4.32 -2.00 -1.37
C LEU A 174 -3.51 -2.76 -0.32
N VAL A 175 -2.19 -2.68 -0.42
CA VAL A 175 -1.23 -3.18 0.57
C VAL A 175 -0.22 -2.11 0.96
N ASP A 176 0.60 -2.35 1.98
CA ASP A 176 1.53 -1.34 2.53
C ASP A 176 0.81 -0.07 3.02
N LEU A 177 -0.26 -0.27 3.78
CA LEU A 177 -1.23 0.75 4.15
C LEU A 177 -0.69 1.81 5.11
N ASN A 178 0.43 1.57 5.80
CA ASN A 178 0.92 2.39 6.91
C ASN A 178 1.28 3.86 6.55
N ARG A 179 0.93 4.40 5.38
CA ARG A 179 1.03 5.82 5.04
C ARG A 179 -0.18 6.23 4.19
N MET A 180 -1.27 6.56 4.88
CA MET A 180 -2.46 7.19 4.30
C MET A 180 -2.76 8.50 5.02
N LYS A 181 -3.50 9.38 4.36
CA LYS A 181 -4.18 10.53 4.97
C LYS A 181 -5.67 10.43 4.67
N PHE A 182 -6.47 10.87 5.64
CA PHE A 182 -7.92 10.88 5.56
C PHE A 182 -8.35 12.34 5.64
N HIS A 183 -8.88 12.82 4.53
CA HIS A 183 -9.35 14.18 4.34
C HIS A 183 -10.87 14.21 4.49
N LYS A 184 -11.42 15.36 4.89
CA LYS A 184 -12.88 15.56 4.83
C LYS A 184 -13.36 15.49 3.38
N GLU A 185 -12.63 16.19 2.50
CA GLU A 185 -12.84 16.25 1.06
C GLU A 185 -11.48 16.39 0.37
N MET A 186 -11.37 15.94 -0.88
CA MET A 186 -10.18 16.11 -1.70
C MET A 186 -10.54 16.88 -2.97
N ASN A 187 -9.77 17.92 -3.29
CA ASN A 187 -9.93 18.66 -4.54
C ASN A 187 -9.29 17.91 -5.73
N LEU A 188 -9.62 18.33 -6.97
CA LEU A 188 -9.14 17.67 -8.18
C LEU A 188 -7.62 17.53 -8.22
N ASN A 189 -6.87 18.58 -7.87
CA ASN A 189 -5.40 18.53 -7.89
C ASN A 189 -4.85 17.48 -6.92
N GLU A 190 -5.35 17.43 -5.68
CA GLU A 190 -4.92 16.43 -4.69
C GLU A 190 -5.17 15.01 -5.18
N ARG A 191 -6.37 14.77 -5.72
CA ARG A 191 -6.79 13.49 -6.27
C ARG A 191 -5.88 13.04 -7.42
N ILE A 192 -5.69 13.90 -8.43
CA ILE A 192 -4.85 13.55 -9.59
C ILE A 192 -3.38 13.40 -9.20
N LEU A 193 -2.86 14.24 -8.30
CA LEU A 193 -1.49 14.10 -7.81
C LEU A 193 -1.26 12.80 -7.03
N ASN A 194 -2.31 12.16 -6.49
CA ASN A 194 -2.17 10.85 -5.85
C ASN A 194 -1.73 9.76 -6.86
N PHE A 195 -1.94 9.93 -8.17
CA PHE A 195 -1.46 9.01 -9.21
C PHE A 195 0.03 9.19 -9.56
N SER A 196 0.68 10.27 -9.11
CA SER A 196 2.01 10.70 -9.59
C SER A 196 3.13 9.66 -9.45
N LYS A 197 2.95 8.66 -8.57
CA LYS A 197 3.96 7.63 -8.26
C LYS A 197 3.76 6.33 -9.03
N LEU A 198 2.69 6.20 -9.80
CA LEU A 198 2.36 4.99 -10.54
C LEU A 198 3.28 4.82 -11.74
N THR A 199 3.21 5.73 -12.72
CA THR A 199 4.02 5.60 -13.94
C THR A 199 4.21 6.93 -14.64
N PRO A 200 5.40 7.20 -15.22
CA PRO A 200 5.58 8.31 -16.15
C PRO A 200 5.17 7.95 -17.60
N ASN A 201 4.68 6.73 -17.85
CA ASN A 201 4.32 6.31 -19.20
C ASN A 201 3.08 7.08 -19.70
N ARG A 202 3.23 7.76 -20.84
CA ARG A 202 2.20 8.65 -21.39
C ARG A 202 0.91 7.92 -21.76
N LYS A 203 0.99 6.75 -22.40
CA LYS A 203 -0.20 5.99 -22.83
C LYS A 203 -1.07 5.57 -21.64
N ILE A 204 -0.45 5.09 -20.57
CA ILE A 204 -1.17 4.73 -19.33
C ILE A 204 -1.81 5.97 -18.71
N VAL A 205 -1.05 7.08 -18.63
CA VAL A 205 -1.54 8.35 -18.08
C VAL A 205 -2.73 8.88 -18.88
N GLU A 206 -2.74 8.74 -20.20
CA GLU A 206 -3.86 9.16 -21.05
C GLU A 206 -5.13 8.36 -20.78
N VAL A 207 -5.04 7.03 -20.69
CA VAL A 207 -6.20 6.16 -20.35
C VAL A 207 -6.76 6.51 -18.98
N MET A 208 -5.89 6.64 -17.96
CA MET A 208 -6.33 6.98 -16.60
C MET A 208 -6.92 8.39 -16.54
N SER A 209 -6.36 9.35 -17.29
CA SER A 209 -6.87 10.73 -17.32
C SER A 209 -8.25 10.81 -17.97
N ASP A 210 -8.47 10.08 -19.07
CA ASP A 210 -9.76 9.98 -19.75
C ASP A 210 -10.83 9.40 -18.83
N GLU A 211 -10.56 8.25 -18.20
CA GLU A 211 -11.51 7.62 -17.28
C GLU A 211 -11.79 8.50 -16.06
N TYR A 212 -10.75 9.09 -15.46
CA TYR A 212 -10.93 9.92 -14.27
C TYR A 212 -11.72 11.20 -14.58
N ALA A 213 -11.47 11.83 -15.73
CA ALA A 213 -12.19 13.02 -16.17
C ALA A 213 -13.70 12.74 -16.31
N LYS A 214 -14.07 11.60 -16.91
CA LYS A 214 -15.46 11.15 -17.05
C LYS A 214 -16.13 10.95 -15.69
N LEU A 215 -15.47 10.26 -14.76
CA LEU A 215 -15.99 9.98 -13.43
C LEU A 215 -16.15 11.25 -12.58
N TYR A 216 -15.22 12.21 -12.71
CA TYR A 216 -15.23 13.44 -11.94
C TYR A 216 -16.15 14.52 -12.54
N GLY A 217 -16.40 14.48 -13.85
CA GLY A 217 -17.08 15.56 -14.58
C GLY A 217 -16.15 16.74 -14.89
N ALA A 218 -14.87 16.47 -15.15
CA ALA A 218 -13.87 17.49 -15.52
C ALA A 218 -13.42 17.35 -16.99
N SER A 219 -12.74 18.37 -17.51
CA SER A 219 -12.09 18.30 -18.82
C SER A 219 -10.95 17.28 -18.81
N TYR A 220 -10.93 16.42 -19.83
CA TYR A 220 -9.82 15.49 -20.08
C TYR A 220 -8.46 16.21 -20.11
N ASN A 221 -8.39 17.36 -20.79
CA ASN A 221 -7.14 18.10 -20.95
C ASN A 221 -6.62 18.65 -19.62
N ASP A 222 -7.50 19.06 -18.72
CA ASP A 222 -7.11 19.56 -17.39
C ASP A 222 -6.57 18.43 -16.52
N VAL A 223 -7.27 17.29 -16.49
CA VAL A 223 -6.83 16.10 -15.75
C VAL A 223 -5.49 15.60 -16.27
N LEU A 224 -5.36 15.48 -17.60
CA LEU A 224 -4.13 15.03 -18.25
C LEU A 224 -2.96 15.95 -17.93
N LYS A 225 -3.15 17.27 -18.02
CA LYS A 225 -2.12 18.25 -17.69
C LYS A 225 -1.63 18.09 -16.25
N ILE A 226 -2.53 17.94 -15.29
CA ILE A 226 -2.16 17.76 -13.86
C ILE A 226 -1.43 16.42 -13.66
N MET A 227 -1.92 15.33 -14.24
CA MET A 227 -1.35 14.00 -14.05
C MET A 227 0.06 13.90 -14.63
N VAL A 228 0.27 14.47 -15.82
CA VAL A 228 1.58 14.51 -16.48
C VAL A 228 2.57 15.34 -15.67
N ALA A 229 2.19 16.57 -15.29
CA ALA A 229 3.04 17.42 -14.47
C ALA A 229 3.40 16.75 -13.12
N GLY A 230 2.44 16.04 -12.51
CA GLY A 230 2.65 15.29 -11.28
C GLY A 230 3.68 14.16 -11.44
N THR A 231 3.51 13.32 -12.46
CA THR A 231 4.41 12.19 -12.74
C THR A 231 5.83 12.65 -13.11
N GLU A 232 5.97 13.70 -13.92
CA GLU A 232 7.26 14.31 -14.26
C GLU A 232 7.94 14.92 -13.03
N SER A 233 7.21 15.71 -12.24
CA SER A 233 7.74 16.31 -11.01
C SER A 233 8.24 15.24 -10.03
N PHE A 234 7.50 14.12 -9.90
CA PHE A 234 7.91 13.01 -9.06
C PHE A 234 9.19 12.33 -9.57
N ARG A 235 9.24 12.05 -10.88
CA ARG A 235 10.43 11.48 -11.56
C ARG A 235 11.65 12.37 -11.34
N ASP A 236 11.53 13.67 -11.57
CA ASP A 236 12.64 14.62 -11.48
C ASP A 236 13.15 14.76 -10.04
N LYS A 237 12.25 14.84 -9.06
CA LYS A 237 12.59 14.82 -7.63
C LYS A 237 13.35 13.54 -7.26
N PHE A 238 12.92 12.38 -7.79
CA PHE A 238 13.60 11.10 -7.57
C PHE A 238 15.02 11.09 -8.15
N HIS A 239 15.19 11.48 -9.42
CA HIS A 239 16.51 11.53 -10.07
C HIS A 239 17.43 12.57 -9.42
N ARG A 240 16.91 13.75 -9.05
CA ARG A 240 17.68 14.77 -8.31
C ARG A 240 18.20 14.22 -6.99
N LYS A 241 17.35 13.55 -6.20
CA LYS A 241 17.77 12.92 -4.93
C LYS A 241 18.80 11.82 -5.14
N ARG A 242 18.69 11.03 -6.22
CA ARG A 242 19.67 10.01 -6.58
C ARG A 242 21.01 10.62 -6.99
N ARG A 243 21.02 11.70 -7.77
CA ARG A 243 22.21 12.47 -8.14
C ARG A 243 22.92 13.02 -6.90
N ILE A 244 22.21 13.75 -6.04
CA ILE A 244 22.76 14.29 -4.78
C ILE A 244 23.36 13.19 -3.91
N LYS A 245 22.68 12.04 -3.77
CA LYS A 245 23.21 10.90 -3.00
C LYS A 245 24.46 10.28 -3.61
N LYS A 246 24.61 10.27 -4.93
CA LYS A 246 25.84 9.81 -5.59
C LYS A 246 26.97 10.81 -5.32
N THR A 247 26.71 12.10 -5.48
CA THR A 247 27.68 13.19 -5.24
C THR A 247 28.12 13.25 -3.77
N LEU A 248 27.22 13.09 -2.80
CA LEU A 248 27.58 13.11 -1.37
C LEU A 248 28.21 11.79 -0.89
N LYS A 249 28.15 10.70 -1.68
CA LYS A 249 28.72 9.39 -1.33
C LYS A 249 29.97 9.04 -2.14
N PHE A 250 30.72 10.02 -2.65
CA PHE A 250 32.01 9.79 -3.33
C PHE A 250 33.03 9.00 -2.48
N TRP A 251 32.79 8.79 -1.18
CA TRP A 251 33.70 8.14 -0.23
C TRP A 251 33.26 6.72 0.17
N LYS A 252 32.23 6.17 -0.48
CA LYS A 252 31.87 4.74 -0.33
C LYS A 252 32.11 4.03 -1.66
N LYS A 253 33.37 3.64 -1.90
CA LYS A 253 33.67 2.46 -2.72
C LYS A 253 33.18 1.22 -1.97
#